data_AF-A0A938M973-F1
#
_entry.id   AF-A0A938M973-F1
#
_cell.length_a   1.000
_cell.length_b   1.000
_cell.length_c   1.000
_cell.angle_alpha   90.00
_cell.angle_beta   90.00
_cell.angle_gamma   90.00
#
_symmetry.space_group_name_H-M   'P 1'
#
loop_
_entity.id
_entity.type
_entity.pdbx_description
1 polymer ?
#
loop_
_entity_poly.entity_id
_entity_poly.type
_entity_poly.pdbx_seq_one_letter_code
_entity_poly.pdbx_strand_id
1 'polypeptide(L)'
;MPTEASRSLLLGSSGGPEGPGELLAQTGIAERYALIDQLRRSSRSPCRSLREAWAKRRYEAHFVSKLTDADGENAETDTSLDMAHDCGTITDAEHAELTAECAEIGRMLGAMIQSPEKFLTSDF
;
A
#
# COMPACT_ATOMS: atom_id res chain seq x y z
N MET A 1 36.93 -13.30 43.12
CA MET A 1 36.63 -14.69 42.74
C MET A 1 36.68 -15.55 44.00
N PRO A 2 35.74 -16.48 44.25
CA PRO A 2 34.39 -16.60 43.67
C PRO A 2 33.51 -15.38 44.09
N THR A 3 32.31 -15.38 44.72
CA THR A 3 31.44 -16.42 45.32
C THR A 3 30.00 -15.88 45.45
N GLU A 4 29.02 -16.73 45.74
CA GLU A 4 27.58 -16.46 45.84
C GLU A 4 27.05 -16.47 47.28
N ALA A 5 25.99 -15.69 47.54
CA ALA A 5 24.99 -16.01 48.56
C ALA A 5 23.64 -16.23 47.84
N SER A 6 23.06 -17.43 47.96
CA SER A 6 21.77 -17.79 47.33
C SER A 6 20.65 -16.89 47.89
N ARG A 7 19.76 -16.27 47.11
CA ARG A 7 18.92 -16.81 46.02
C ARG A 7 17.92 -17.87 46.51
N SER A 8 16.88 -17.45 47.23
CA SER A 8 15.61 -18.20 47.30
C SER A 8 14.39 -17.30 47.59
N LEU A 9 13.41 -17.38 46.70
CA LEU A 9 11.96 -17.24 46.87
C LEU A 9 11.38 -16.29 47.96
N LEU A 10 10.73 -15.22 47.48
CA LEU A 10 9.32 -14.95 47.79
C LEU A 10 8.60 -14.58 46.49
N LEU A 11 7.29 -14.87 46.39
CA LEU A 11 6.52 -14.80 45.14
C LEU A 11 5.63 -13.56 45.04
N GLY A 12 5.32 -13.16 43.80
CA GLY A 12 4.40 -12.06 43.46
C GLY A 12 5.04 -11.10 42.45
N SER A 13 4.42 -10.78 41.31
CA SER A 13 3.15 -11.26 40.76
C SER A 13 3.18 -11.27 39.23
N SER A 14 2.25 -11.98 38.60
CA SER A 14 2.16 -12.12 37.14
C SER A 14 1.59 -10.85 36.50
N GLY A 15 2.46 -9.99 35.99
CA GLY A 15 2.09 -9.12 34.87
C GLY A 15 1.93 -9.97 33.62
N GLY A 16 0.69 -10.25 33.22
CA GLY A 16 0.41 -10.64 31.84
C GLY A 16 0.62 -9.43 30.91
N PRO A 17 0.73 -9.61 29.59
CA PRO A 17 0.68 -8.48 28.67
C PRO A 17 -0.63 -7.71 28.90
N GLU A 18 -0.55 -6.38 28.96
CA GLU A 18 -1.74 -5.56 29.17
C GLU A 18 -2.63 -5.55 27.91
N GLY A 19 -3.79 -4.89 28.01
CA GLY A 19 -4.87 -5.04 27.02
C GLY A 19 -4.51 -4.64 25.58
N PRO A 20 -5.37 -4.98 24.60
CA PRO A 20 -5.09 -4.78 23.16
C PRO A 20 -4.80 -3.33 22.71
N GLY A 21 -4.97 -2.34 23.59
CA GLY A 21 -4.51 -0.97 23.34
C GLY A 21 -2.99 -0.78 23.37
N GLU A 22 -2.22 -1.64 24.03
CA GLU A 22 -0.75 -1.48 24.16
C GLU A 22 0.02 -1.99 22.92
N LEU A 23 -0.62 -2.79 22.07
CA LEU A 23 -0.03 -3.24 20.80
C LEU A 23 0.00 -2.12 19.74
N LEU A 24 -1.04 -1.28 19.71
CA LEU A 24 -1.19 -0.17 18.75
C LEU A 24 -0.20 0.99 19.01
N ALA A 25 0.44 1.04 20.18
CA ALA A 25 1.46 2.02 20.51
C ALA A 25 2.81 1.81 19.79
N GLN A 26 2.99 0.70 19.06
CA GLN A 26 4.30 0.22 18.62
C GLN A 26 4.73 0.70 17.23
N THR A 27 3.89 1.45 16.50
CA THR A 27 4.30 2.13 15.25
C THR A 27 5.27 3.28 15.56
N GLY A 28 6.57 2.99 15.56
CA GLY A 28 7.60 4.01 15.78
C GLY A 28 7.56 5.12 14.73
N ILE A 29 8.08 6.30 15.07
CA ILE A 29 8.11 7.47 14.17
C ILE A 29 8.76 7.15 12.81
N ALA A 30 9.79 6.29 12.80
CA ALA A 30 10.44 5.83 11.56
C ALA A 30 9.50 5.00 10.67
N GLU A 31 8.67 4.15 11.26
CA GLU A 31 7.72 3.30 10.52
C GLU A 31 6.64 4.15 9.85
N ARG A 32 6.09 5.13 10.59
CA ARG A 32 5.12 6.09 10.04
C ARG A 32 5.71 6.90 8.88
N TYR A 33 6.98 7.31 8.96
CA TYR A 33 7.65 7.95 7.83
C TYR A 33 7.91 7.00 6.65
N ALA A 34 8.21 5.72 6.89
CA ALA A 34 8.38 4.72 5.85
C ALA A 34 7.06 4.47 5.10
N LEU A 35 5.95 4.31 5.82
CA LEU A 35 4.60 4.16 5.26
C LEU A 35 4.19 5.39 4.44
N ILE A 36 4.40 6.61 4.97
CA ILE A 36 4.10 7.86 4.26
C ILE A 36 4.94 8.00 2.97
N ASP A 37 6.22 7.63 2.99
CA ASP A 37 7.05 7.68 1.78
C ASP A 37 6.69 6.56 0.78
N GLN A 38 6.31 5.38 1.25
CA GLN A 38 5.85 4.27 0.43
C GLN A 38 4.52 4.61 -0.27
N LEU A 39 3.51 5.13 0.45
CA LEU A 39 2.24 5.60 -0.11
C LEU A 39 2.43 6.74 -1.12
N ARG A 40 3.39 7.65 -0.89
CA ARG A 40 3.76 8.74 -1.82
C ARG A 40 4.59 8.28 -3.03
N ARG A 41 5.04 7.02 -3.05
CA ARG A 41 5.68 6.37 -4.20
C ARG A 41 4.66 5.55 -5.00
N SER A 42 3.90 4.68 -4.34
CA SER A 42 2.88 3.83 -4.98
C SER A 42 1.85 4.67 -5.74
N SER A 43 1.19 5.63 -5.08
CA SER A 43 0.23 6.56 -5.72
C SER A 43 0.73 7.32 -6.96
N ARG A 44 2.05 7.47 -7.16
CA ARG A 44 2.63 8.12 -8.34
C ARG A 44 2.96 7.17 -9.48
N SER A 45 2.97 5.86 -9.23
CA SER A 45 3.39 4.86 -10.20
C SER A 45 2.31 4.57 -11.26
N PRO A 46 1.01 4.36 -10.93
CA PRO A 46 -0.06 4.21 -11.92
C PRO A 46 -0.11 5.38 -12.91
N CYS A 47 0.08 6.61 -12.40
CA CYS A 47 0.17 7.83 -13.23
C CYS A 47 1.34 7.80 -14.22
N ARG A 48 2.47 7.19 -13.86
CA ARG A 48 3.65 7.00 -14.71
C ARG A 48 3.40 5.92 -15.76
N SER A 49 2.89 4.75 -15.37
CA SER A 49 2.67 3.63 -16.29
C SER A 49 1.52 3.91 -17.26
N LEU A 50 0.44 4.57 -16.83
CA LEU A 50 -0.61 5.08 -17.71
C LEU A 50 -0.07 6.12 -18.72
N ARG A 51 0.84 7.02 -18.28
CA ARG A 51 1.51 7.96 -19.19
C ARG A 51 2.41 7.25 -20.20
N GLU A 52 3.11 6.19 -19.79
CA GLU A 52 3.94 5.36 -20.67
C GLU A 52 3.08 4.54 -21.65
N ALA A 53 1.94 3.99 -21.21
CA ALA A 53 0.93 3.35 -22.05
C ALA A 53 0.44 4.34 -23.12
N TRP A 54 0.07 5.57 -22.71
CA TRP A 54 -0.47 6.58 -23.62
C TRP A 54 0.51 6.99 -24.74
N ALA A 55 1.82 6.83 -24.51
CA ALA A 55 2.87 7.04 -25.51
C ALA A 55 3.07 5.84 -26.46
N LYS A 56 2.57 4.65 -26.11
CA LYS A 56 2.74 3.39 -26.87
C LYS A 56 1.50 2.93 -27.63
N ARG A 57 0.44 3.75 -27.70
CA ARG A 57 -0.84 3.51 -28.41
C ARG A 57 -0.76 3.20 -29.92
N ARG A 58 0.45 3.14 -30.49
CA ARG A 58 0.72 2.65 -31.85
C ARG A 58 0.81 1.12 -31.96
N TYR A 59 1.06 0.41 -30.86
CA TYR A 59 1.13 -1.05 -30.86
C TYR A 59 0.39 -1.62 -29.66
N GLU A 60 -0.71 -2.32 -29.93
CA GLU A 60 -1.70 -2.73 -28.94
C GLU A 60 -1.09 -3.52 -27.77
N ALA A 61 -0.26 -4.52 -28.03
CA ALA A 61 0.37 -5.31 -26.96
C ALA A 61 1.35 -4.49 -26.08
N HIS A 62 1.95 -3.41 -26.60
CA HIS A 62 2.74 -2.48 -25.76
C HIS A 62 1.87 -1.48 -24.99
N PHE A 63 0.69 -1.15 -25.49
CA PHE A 63 -0.28 -0.32 -24.80
C PHE A 63 -0.93 -1.12 -23.65
N VAL A 64 -1.50 -2.29 -23.95
CA VAL A 64 -2.11 -3.21 -22.97
C VAL A 64 -1.12 -3.61 -21.88
N SER A 65 0.11 -4.01 -22.25
CA SER A 65 1.16 -4.34 -21.27
C SER A 65 1.50 -3.20 -20.32
N LYS A 66 1.29 -1.93 -20.71
CA LYS A 66 1.54 -0.77 -19.84
C LYS A 66 0.30 -0.27 -19.10
N LEU A 67 -0.89 -0.68 -19.52
CA LEU A 67 -2.11 -0.57 -18.71
C LEU A 67 -2.11 -1.62 -17.59
N THR A 68 -1.66 -2.86 -17.85
CA THR A 68 -1.53 -3.89 -16.80
C THR A 68 -0.47 -3.54 -15.76
N ASP A 69 0.62 -2.88 -16.15
CA ASP A 69 1.59 -2.30 -15.19
C ASP A 69 0.88 -1.28 -14.28
N ALA A 70 0.11 -0.34 -14.85
CA ALA A 70 -0.58 0.70 -14.10
C ALA A 70 -1.68 0.15 -13.16
N ASP A 71 -2.34 -0.94 -13.55
CA ASP A 71 -3.39 -1.61 -12.77
C ASP A 71 -2.78 -2.39 -11.59
N GLY A 72 -1.64 -3.06 -11.80
CA GLY A 72 -0.86 -3.68 -10.74
C GLY A 72 -0.32 -2.67 -9.72
N GLU A 73 0.24 -1.56 -10.20
CA GLU A 73 0.70 -0.45 -9.33
C GLU A 73 -0.46 0.22 -8.56
N ASN A 74 -1.69 0.17 -9.08
CA ASN A 74 -2.88 0.66 -8.41
C ASN A 74 -3.30 -0.30 -7.27
N ALA A 75 -3.24 -1.62 -7.50
CA ALA A 75 -3.44 -2.63 -6.44
C ALA A 75 -2.33 -2.61 -5.37
N GLU A 76 -1.08 -2.29 -5.73
CA GLU A 76 -0.02 -2.00 -4.75
C GLU A 76 -0.37 -0.75 -3.91
N THR A 77 -0.96 0.28 -4.53
CA THR A 77 -1.43 1.49 -3.81
C THR A 77 -2.57 1.16 -2.85
N ASP A 78 -3.55 0.35 -3.28
CA ASP A 78 -4.66 -0.14 -2.45
C ASP A 78 -4.14 -0.90 -1.21
N THR A 79 -3.21 -1.84 -1.42
CA THR A 79 -2.51 -2.57 -0.33
C THR A 79 -1.72 -1.63 0.60
N SER A 80 -1.24 -0.48 0.08
CA SER A 80 -0.55 0.54 0.88
C SER A 80 -1.49 1.26 1.84
N LEU A 81 -2.77 1.41 1.46
CA LEU A 81 -3.80 2.05 2.28
C LEU A 81 -4.21 1.16 3.45
N ASP A 82 -4.39 -0.14 3.21
CA ASP A 82 -4.64 -1.13 4.27
C ASP A 82 -3.54 -1.08 5.34
N MET A 83 -2.27 -1.13 4.93
CA MET A 83 -1.13 -1.02 5.85
C MET A 83 -1.11 0.31 6.62
N ALA A 84 -1.50 1.43 5.99
CA ALA A 84 -1.57 2.73 6.64
C ALA A 84 -2.74 2.85 7.63
N HIS A 85 -3.85 2.13 7.38
CA HIS A 85 -5.02 2.06 8.24
C HIS A 85 -4.76 1.17 9.47
N ASP A 86 -4.27 -0.05 9.27
CA ASP A 86 -3.83 -0.97 10.35
C ASP A 86 -2.81 -0.31 11.28
N CYS A 87 -1.92 0.53 10.75
CA CYS A 87 -0.93 1.27 11.51
C CYS A 87 -1.46 2.57 12.16
N GLY A 88 -2.76 2.86 12.08
CA GLY A 88 -3.36 4.09 12.64
C GLY A 88 -2.69 5.37 12.14
N THR A 89 -2.37 5.39 10.84
CA THR A 89 -1.75 6.54 10.14
C THR A 89 -2.79 7.32 9.32
N ILE A 90 -3.85 6.66 8.87
CA ILE A 90 -5.07 7.26 8.30
C ILE A 90 -6.30 6.76 9.08
N THR A 91 -7.40 7.52 9.04
CA THR A 91 -8.69 7.16 9.65
C THR A 91 -9.53 6.24 8.77
N ASP A 92 -10.55 5.59 9.35
CA ASP A 92 -11.55 4.78 8.63
C ASP A 92 -12.19 5.52 7.44
N ALA A 93 -12.40 6.84 7.59
CA ALA A 93 -13.00 7.68 6.56
C ALA A 93 -12.03 7.94 5.40
N GLU A 94 -10.77 8.26 5.70
CA GLU A 94 -9.72 8.46 4.69
C GLU A 94 -9.39 7.14 3.96
N HIS A 95 -9.38 6.00 4.67
CA HIS A 95 -9.20 4.68 4.07
C HIS A 95 -10.36 4.35 3.12
N ALA A 96 -11.61 4.53 3.55
CA ALA A 96 -12.79 4.27 2.71
C ALA A 96 -12.89 5.20 1.49
N GLU A 97 -12.42 6.45 1.59
CA GLU A 97 -12.34 7.39 0.47
C GLU A 97 -11.26 6.97 -0.54
N LEU A 98 -10.03 6.73 -0.07
CA LEU A 98 -8.87 6.44 -0.92
C LEU A 98 -8.96 5.06 -1.59
N THR A 99 -9.47 4.03 -0.90
CA THR A 99 -9.73 2.70 -1.52
C THR A 99 -10.86 2.77 -2.55
N ALA A 100 -11.86 3.64 -2.36
CA ALA A 100 -12.89 3.89 -3.37
C ALA A 100 -12.34 4.58 -4.63
N GLU A 101 -11.36 5.49 -4.49
CA GLU A 101 -10.61 6.05 -5.62
C GLU A 101 -9.78 4.97 -6.33
N CYS A 102 -9.00 4.16 -5.61
CA CYS A 102 -8.24 3.04 -6.18
C CYS A 102 -9.16 2.07 -6.94
N ALA A 103 -10.35 1.77 -6.40
CA ALA A 103 -11.33 0.92 -7.07
C ALA A 103 -11.93 1.56 -8.33
N GLU A 104 -12.10 2.89 -8.41
CA GLU A 104 -12.53 3.57 -9.64
C GLU A 104 -11.42 3.60 -10.69
N ILE A 105 -10.18 3.86 -10.29
CA ILE A 105 -9.01 3.80 -11.17
C ILE A 105 -8.87 2.39 -11.77
N GLY A 106 -9.00 1.34 -10.97
CA GLY A 106 -9.02 -0.05 -11.45
C GLY A 106 -10.17 -0.35 -12.41
N ARG A 107 -11.37 0.19 -12.17
CA ARG A 107 -12.50 0.09 -13.13
C ARG A 107 -12.18 0.77 -14.46
N MET A 108 -11.57 1.96 -14.44
CA MET A 108 -11.16 2.68 -15.63
C MET A 108 -10.06 1.93 -16.41
N LEU A 109 -9.00 1.48 -15.73
CA LEU A 109 -7.89 0.73 -16.34
C LEU A 109 -8.38 -0.61 -16.90
N GLY A 110 -9.18 -1.36 -16.14
CA GLY A 110 -9.80 -2.60 -16.58
C GLY A 110 -10.71 -2.42 -17.81
N ALA A 111 -11.43 -1.31 -17.92
CA ALA A 111 -12.23 -0.97 -19.11
C ALA A 111 -11.35 -0.60 -20.33
N MET A 112 -10.20 0.05 -20.11
CA MET A 112 -9.22 0.31 -21.18
C MET A 112 -8.52 -0.98 -21.65
N ILE A 113 -8.21 -1.91 -20.74
CA ILE A 113 -7.62 -3.22 -21.04
C ILE A 113 -8.60 -4.12 -21.80
N GLN A 114 -9.90 -4.05 -21.49
CA GLN A 114 -10.96 -4.80 -22.20
C GLN A 114 -11.34 -4.20 -23.55
N SER A 115 -10.86 -3.01 -23.90
CA SER A 115 -11.15 -2.37 -25.19
C SER A 115 -10.04 -1.41 -25.63
N PRO A 116 -8.81 -1.90 -25.84
CA PRO A 116 -7.67 -1.07 -26.16
C PRO A 116 -7.82 -0.37 -27.51
N GLU A 117 -8.57 -0.97 -28.46
CA GLU A 117 -8.79 -0.48 -29.81
C GLU A 117 -9.40 0.93 -29.87
N LYS A 118 -10.21 1.29 -28.86
CA LYS A 118 -10.82 2.63 -28.72
C LYS A 118 -9.81 3.74 -28.45
N PHE A 119 -8.58 3.38 -28.06
CA PHE A 119 -7.53 4.31 -27.66
C PHE A 119 -6.31 4.27 -28.59
N LEU A 120 -6.20 3.30 -29.50
CA LEU A 120 -5.06 3.20 -30.41
C LEU A 120 -4.97 4.39 -31.38
N THR A 121 -3.75 4.73 -31.81
CA THR A 121 -3.49 5.79 -32.79
C THR A 121 -3.11 5.19 -34.14
N SER A 122 -3.87 5.52 -35.19
CA SER A 122 -3.64 5.09 -36.57
C SER A 122 -2.57 5.90 -37.32
N ASP A 123 -1.86 6.80 -36.65
CA ASP A 123 -1.05 7.85 -37.27
C ASP A 123 0.22 7.31 -37.96
N PHE A 124 0.29 7.49 -39.28
CA PHE A 124 1.47 7.35 -40.13
C PHE A 124 1.79 8.71 -40.79
#